data_AF-A0A7S0KC31-F1
#
_entry.id   AF-A0A7S0KC31-F1
#
_cell.length_a   1.000
_cell.length_b   1.000
_cell.length_c   1.000
_cell.angle_alpha   90.00
_cell.angle_beta   90.00
_cell.angle_gamma   90.00
#
_symmetry.space_group_name_H-M   'P 1'
#
loop_
_entity.id
_entity.type
_entity.pdbx_description
1 polymer ?
#
loop_
_entity_poly.entity_id
_entity_poly.type
_entity_poly.pdbx_seq_one_letter_code
_entity_poly.pdbx_strand_id
1 'polypeptide(L)'
;MDLPESLKAALGTAGGGAGAATSAVDAAVSSAVASASKLTAVAVEAVNDRVEFGRAHLEVASWELQSAEDKFFKAPSRALASAIERAPYATAAAGAALALLAVPGTRRILWHASFGRMQSEEALVRAAARSAETLKAASEGTSSELARLREAAVAAEEEMTRGRGKLRQAAAELKRLANRTSKDERAVSSTLLELRSLPSKRALELRTEIARTETEMAKTSSAIDAALRRVFKAGVDI
;
A
#
# COMPACT_ATOMS: atom_id res chain seq x y z
N MET A 1 38.35 -18.30 40.78
CA MET A 1 38.77 -18.91 39.51
C MET A 1 39.76 -20.00 39.85
N ASP A 2 39.23 -21.12 40.35
CA ASP A 2 40.01 -22.30 40.68
C ASP A 2 39.97 -23.22 39.46
N LEU A 3 41.14 -23.55 38.90
CA LEU A 3 41.23 -24.51 37.82
C LEU A 3 40.82 -25.91 38.32
N PRO A 4 40.09 -26.69 37.51
CA PRO A 4 39.59 -28.00 37.94
C PRO A 4 40.74 -28.95 38.31
N GLU A 5 40.55 -29.73 39.38
CA GLU A 5 41.49 -30.70 39.95
C GLU A 5 42.11 -31.67 38.92
N SER A 6 41.40 -31.97 37.83
CA SER A 6 41.89 -32.78 36.72
C SER A 6 43.09 -32.15 35.99
N LEU A 7 43.18 -30.81 35.97
CA LEU A 7 44.27 -30.06 35.35
C LEU A 7 45.53 -30.04 36.24
N LYS A 8 45.36 -30.08 37.56
CA LYS A 8 46.46 -30.27 38.53
C LYS A 8 47.03 -31.69 38.46
N ALA A 9 46.17 -32.70 38.32
CA ALA A 9 46.62 -34.08 38.15
C ALA A 9 47.42 -34.27 36.85
N ALA A 10 47.01 -33.63 35.75
CA ALA A 10 47.71 -33.69 34.46
C ALA A 10 49.07 -32.96 34.48
N LEU A 11 49.21 -31.85 35.23
CA LEU A 11 50.48 -31.15 35.40
C LEU A 11 51.46 -31.91 36.31
N GLY A 12 50.96 -32.69 37.27
CA GLY A 12 51.78 -33.51 38.18
C GLY A 12 52.49 -34.68 37.51
N THR A 13 52.00 -35.15 36.35
CA THR A 13 52.57 -36.28 35.60
C THR A 13 53.49 -35.87 34.44
N ALA A 14 53.80 -34.57 34.29
CA ALA A 14 54.70 -34.06 33.25
C ALA A 14 56.20 -34.34 33.50
N GLY A 15 56.54 -35.14 34.52
CA GLY A 15 57.90 -35.63 34.77
C GLY A 15 58.26 -36.95 34.06
N GLY A 16 57.32 -37.62 33.40
CA GLY A 16 57.54 -38.91 32.72
C GLY A 16 57.17 -38.84 31.22
N GLY A 17 57.99 -39.45 30.36
CA GLY A 17 57.97 -39.27 28.90
C GLY A 17 56.63 -39.45 28.17
N ALA A 18 56.61 -38.98 26.91
CA ALA A 18 55.45 -38.70 26.06
C ALA A 18 54.33 -39.77 25.97
N GLY A 19 54.61 -41.06 26.20
CA GLY A 19 53.60 -42.13 26.12
C GLY A 19 52.65 -42.25 27.33
N ALA A 20 53.06 -41.78 28.51
CA ALA A 20 52.20 -41.75 29.69
C ALA A 20 51.23 -40.57 29.65
N ALA A 21 51.65 -39.46 29.04
CA ALA A 21 50.81 -38.28 28.85
C ALA A 21 49.68 -38.54 27.85
N THR A 22 49.92 -39.28 26.77
CA THR A 22 48.88 -39.55 25.75
C THR A 22 47.79 -40.50 26.24
N SER A 23 48.13 -41.56 26.97
CA SER A 23 47.14 -42.50 27.51
C SER A 23 46.28 -41.91 28.63
N ALA A 24 46.85 -41.03 29.46
CA ALA A 24 46.09 -40.27 30.45
C ALA A 24 45.12 -39.26 29.80
N VAL A 25 45.54 -38.64 28.68
CA VAL A 25 44.68 -37.76 27.89
C VAL A 25 43.54 -38.53 27.23
N ASP A 26 43.79 -39.69 26.62
CA ASP A 26 42.74 -40.51 25.99
C ASP A 26 41.71 -41.03 27.00
N ALA A 27 42.14 -41.43 28.20
CA ALA A 27 41.23 -41.84 29.28
C ALA A 27 40.39 -40.65 29.80
N ALA A 28 40.98 -39.46 29.89
CA ALA A 28 40.26 -38.24 30.26
C ALA A 28 39.25 -37.82 29.17
N VAL A 29 39.60 -37.96 27.90
CA VAL A 29 38.70 -37.67 26.78
C VAL A 29 37.54 -38.68 26.72
N SER A 30 37.81 -39.98 26.89
CA SER A 30 36.76 -41.01 26.87
C SER A 30 35.76 -40.86 28.02
N SER A 31 36.24 -40.53 29.23
CA SER A 31 35.37 -40.25 30.38
C SER A 31 34.62 -38.92 30.25
N ALA A 32 35.22 -37.89 29.63
CA ALA A 32 34.53 -36.65 29.27
C ALA A 32 33.43 -36.88 28.23
N VAL A 33 33.67 -37.72 27.22
CA VAL A 33 32.66 -38.07 26.20
C VAL A 33 31.53 -38.90 26.80
N ALA A 34 31.83 -39.86 27.69
CA ALA A 34 30.82 -40.67 28.37
C ALA A 34 29.97 -39.88 29.39
N SER A 35 30.56 -38.86 30.03
CA SER A 35 29.82 -37.94 30.91
C SER A 35 29.01 -36.93 30.09
N ALA A 36 29.56 -36.42 28.99
CA ALA A 36 28.83 -35.56 28.06
C ALA A 36 27.63 -36.29 27.43
N SER A 37 27.75 -37.56 27.04
CA SER A 37 26.65 -38.33 26.46
C SER A 37 25.54 -38.65 27.47
N LYS A 38 25.87 -38.82 28.74
CA LYS A 38 24.87 -38.95 29.82
C LYS A 38 24.17 -37.62 30.09
N LEU A 39 24.90 -36.50 30.08
CA LEU A 39 24.32 -35.17 30.24
C LEU A 39 23.42 -34.81 29.06
N THR A 40 23.79 -35.19 27.82
CA THR A 40 22.91 -34.99 26.66
C THR A 40 21.69 -35.90 26.70
N ALA A 41 21.82 -37.16 27.13
CA ALA A 41 20.67 -38.06 27.30
C ALA A 41 19.68 -37.52 28.35
N VAL A 42 20.17 -37.08 29.51
CA VAL A 42 19.34 -36.47 30.57
C VAL A 42 18.72 -35.14 30.10
N ALA A 43 19.45 -34.34 29.33
CA ALA A 43 18.92 -33.11 28.75
C ALA A 43 17.83 -33.40 27.70
N VAL A 44 17.99 -34.44 26.88
CA VAL A 44 16.99 -34.86 25.89
C VAL A 44 15.73 -35.40 26.56
N GLU A 45 15.86 -36.18 27.63
CA GLU A 45 14.73 -36.71 28.39
C GLU A 45 13.96 -35.58 29.10
N ALA A 46 14.68 -34.64 29.73
CA ALA A 46 14.06 -33.46 30.35
C ALA A 46 13.34 -32.55 29.34
N VAL A 47 13.85 -32.47 28.09
CA VAL A 47 13.18 -31.76 27.00
C VAL A 47 11.94 -32.52 26.53
N ASN A 48 12.01 -33.84 26.41
CA ASN A 48 10.86 -34.65 25.99
C ASN A 48 9.72 -34.58 27.02
N ASP A 49 10.04 -34.68 28.32
CA ASP A 49 9.07 -34.51 29.39
C ASP A 49 8.42 -33.11 29.36
N ARG A 50 9.18 -32.07 29.03
CA ARG A 50 8.66 -30.71 28.90
C ARG A 50 7.73 -30.56 27.69
N VAL A 51 8.04 -31.24 26.60
CA VAL A 51 7.21 -31.26 25.37
C VAL A 51 5.92 -32.04 25.60
N GLU A 52 5.97 -33.18 26.28
CA GLU A 52 4.79 -33.98 26.61
C GLU A 52 3.88 -33.28 27.62
N PHE A 53 4.47 -32.66 28.65
CA PHE A 53 3.72 -31.80 29.58
C PHE A 53 3.07 -30.61 28.86
N GLY A 54 3.81 -29.98 27.93
CA GLY A 54 3.27 -28.91 27.08
C GLY A 54 2.09 -29.37 26.22
N ARG A 55 2.18 -30.55 25.60
CA ARG A 55 1.11 -31.13 24.79
C ARG A 55 -0.12 -31.47 25.61
N ALA A 56 0.04 -32.09 26.77
CA ALA A 56 -1.07 -32.41 27.67
C ALA A 56 -1.84 -31.16 28.11
N HIS A 57 -1.13 -30.05 28.40
CA HIS A 57 -1.78 -28.79 28.76
C HIS A 57 -2.47 -28.09 27.57
N LEU A 58 -1.92 -28.22 26.36
CA LEU A 58 -2.56 -27.67 25.15
C LEU A 58 -3.83 -28.45 24.78
N GLU A 59 -3.81 -29.78 24.89
CA GLU A 59 -5.00 -30.61 24.71
C GLU A 59 -6.06 -30.24 25.76
N VAL A 60 -5.63 -30.00 27.01
CA VAL A 60 -6.56 -29.59 28.07
C VAL A 60 -7.21 -28.24 27.78
N ALA A 61 -6.43 -27.25 27.38
CA ALA A 61 -6.97 -25.94 27.00
C ALA A 61 -7.89 -26.01 25.77
N SER A 62 -7.59 -26.89 24.81
CA SER A 62 -8.39 -27.01 23.60
C SER A 62 -9.80 -27.57 23.84
N TRP A 63 -9.97 -28.53 24.76
CA TRP A 63 -11.32 -29.05 25.07
C TRP A 63 -12.17 -28.05 25.84
N GLU A 64 -11.56 -27.24 26.72
CA GLU A 64 -12.26 -26.16 27.42
C GLU A 64 -12.74 -25.08 26.43
N LEU A 65 -11.89 -24.72 25.48
CA LEU A 65 -12.20 -23.71 24.48
C LEU A 65 -13.29 -24.21 23.52
N GLN A 66 -13.23 -25.47 23.08
CA GLN A 66 -14.28 -26.09 22.27
C GLN A 66 -15.62 -26.21 23.03
N SER A 67 -15.60 -26.54 24.33
CA SER A 67 -16.80 -26.61 25.16
C SER A 67 -17.44 -25.23 25.37
N ALA A 68 -16.62 -24.19 25.53
CA ALA A 68 -17.08 -22.81 25.58
C ALA A 68 -17.65 -22.36 24.22
N GLU A 69 -16.92 -22.62 23.13
CA GLU A 69 -17.35 -22.29 21.76
C GLU A 69 -18.71 -22.94 21.42
N ASP A 70 -18.90 -24.21 21.81
CA ASP A 70 -20.15 -24.94 21.56
C ASP A 70 -21.34 -24.34 22.32
N LYS A 71 -21.13 -23.85 23.54
CA LYS A 71 -22.18 -23.18 24.33
C LYS A 71 -22.50 -21.78 23.81
N PHE A 72 -21.48 -21.03 23.37
CA PHE A 72 -21.68 -19.65 22.88
C PHE A 72 -22.23 -19.58 21.45
N PHE A 73 -21.82 -20.49 20.56
CA PHE A 73 -22.20 -20.42 19.15
C PHE A 73 -23.22 -21.48 18.76
N LYS A 74 -23.00 -22.75 19.13
CA LYS A 74 -23.85 -23.85 18.64
C LYS A 74 -25.20 -23.94 19.37
N ALA A 75 -25.25 -23.68 20.67
CA ALA A 75 -26.51 -23.72 21.42
C ALA A 75 -27.52 -22.64 20.98
N PRO A 76 -27.17 -21.33 20.90
CA PRO A 76 -28.12 -20.32 20.44
C PRO A 76 -28.43 -20.42 18.95
N SER A 77 -27.49 -20.83 18.10
CA SER A 77 -27.78 -21.05 16.67
C SER A 77 -28.73 -22.22 16.44
N ARG A 78 -28.61 -23.32 17.21
CA ARG A 78 -29.59 -24.42 17.18
C ARG A 78 -30.95 -24.02 17.75
N ALA A 79 -30.97 -23.22 18.83
CA ALA A 79 -32.20 -22.67 19.37
C ALA A 79 -32.90 -21.74 18.35
N LEU A 80 -32.13 -20.93 17.62
CA LEU A 80 -32.64 -20.08 16.55
C LEU A 80 -33.15 -20.90 15.35
N ALA A 81 -32.40 -21.91 14.91
CA ALA A 81 -32.80 -22.80 13.82
C ALA A 81 -34.11 -23.54 14.16
N SER A 82 -34.21 -24.10 15.36
CA SER A 82 -35.44 -24.76 15.83
C SER A 82 -36.61 -23.79 16.05
N ALA A 83 -36.35 -22.53 16.41
CA ALA A 83 -37.39 -21.51 16.49
C ALA A 83 -37.93 -21.12 15.10
N ILE A 84 -37.04 -21.03 14.09
CA ILE A 84 -37.42 -20.74 12.69
C ILE A 84 -38.27 -21.87 12.11
N GLU A 85 -37.91 -23.12 12.39
CA GLU A 85 -38.68 -24.29 11.96
C GLU A 85 -40.07 -24.36 12.61
N ARG A 86 -40.17 -23.99 13.90
CA ARG A 86 -41.44 -24.05 14.65
C ARG A 86 -42.39 -22.91 14.33
N ALA A 87 -41.88 -21.71 14.04
CA ALA A 87 -42.71 -20.52 13.83
C ALA A 87 -42.06 -19.52 12.85
N PRO A 88 -42.00 -19.83 11.54
CA PRO A 88 -41.23 -19.06 10.56
C PRO A 88 -41.69 -17.60 10.45
N TYR A 89 -43.00 -17.34 10.58
CA TYR A 89 -43.56 -15.98 10.51
C TYR A 89 -43.26 -15.15 11.76
N ALA A 90 -43.25 -15.75 12.95
CA ALA A 90 -42.95 -15.05 14.19
C ALA A 90 -41.46 -14.68 14.28
N THR A 91 -40.57 -15.57 13.85
CA THR A 91 -39.13 -15.29 13.77
C THR A 91 -38.80 -14.28 12.70
N ALA A 92 -39.51 -14.29 11.56
CA ALA A 92 -39.36 -13.27 10.52
C ALA A 92 -39.79 -11.88 11.02
N ALA A 93 -40.92 -11.79 11.74
CA ALA A 93 -41.38 -10.55 12.33
C ALA A 93 -40.42 -10.03 13.42
N ALA A 94 -39.92 -10.91 14.30
CA ALA A 94 -38.94 -10.55 15.31
C ALA A 94 -37.60 -10.11 14.68
N GLY A 95 -37.13 -10.81 13.65
CA GLY A 95 -35.94 -10.45 12.88
C GLY A 95 -36.09 -9.10 12.19
N ALA A 96 -37.24 -8.84 11.56
CA ALA A 96 -37.55 -7.55 10.94
C ALA A 96 -37.61 -6.41 11.98
N ALA A 97 -38.19 -6.66 13.16
CA ALA A 97 -38.23 -5.68 14.25
C ALA A 97 -36.82 -5.36 14.79
N LEU A 98 -35.96 -6.36 14.96
CA LEU A 98 -34.58 -6.17 15.37
C LEU A 98 -33.75 -5.45 14.29
N ALA A 99 -33.97 -5.77 13.01
CA ALA A 99 -33.34 -5.09 11.89
C ALA A 99 -33.76 -3.61 11.82
N LEU A 100 -35.05 -3.32 12.00
CA LEU A 100 -35.55 -1.95 12.11
C LEU A 100 -34.93 -1.23 13.31
N LEU A 101 -34.79 -1.87 14.46
CA LEU A 101 -34.13 -1.29 15.63
C LEU A 101 -32.62 -1.12 15.41
N ALA A 102 -31.97 -1.86 14.52
CA ALA A 102 -30.55 -1.70 14.20
C ALA A 102 -30.28 -0.42 13.39
N VAL A 103 -31.27 0.10 12.66
CA VAL A 103 -31.13 1.35 11.89
C VAL A 103 -30.95 2.54 12.85
N PRO A 104 -29.92 3.38 12.70
CA PRO A 104 -29.65 4.47 13.64
C PRO A 104 -30.77 5.52 13.72
N GLY A 105 -31.56 5.70 12.66
CA GLY A 105 -32.70 6.63 12.63
C GLY A 105 -33.87 6.21 13.53
N THR A 106 -34.22 4.92 13.53
CA THR A 106 -35.36 4.42 14.32
C THR A 106 -35.05 4.46 15.82
N ARG A 107 -33.81 4.16 16.20
CA ARG A 107 -33.32 4.30 17.60
C ARG A 107 -33.48 5.73 18.09
N ARG A 108 -33.11 6.71 17.25
CA ARG A 108 -33.20 8.13 17.59
C ARG A 108 -34.66 8.56 17.79
N ILE A 109 -35.56 8.12 16.91
CA ILE A 109 -37.00 8.40 17.00
C ILE A 109 -37.60 7.77 18.26
N LEU A 110 -37.31 6.50 18.54
CA LEU A 110 -37.79 5.80 19.74
C LEU A 110 -37.25 6.43 21.03
N TRP A 111 -35.99 6.86 21.02
CA TRP A 111 -35.39 7.57 22.14
C TRP A 111 -36.07 8.92 22.39
N HIS A 112 -36.29 9.72 21.35
CA HIS A 112 -37.01 10.99 21.48
C HIS A 112 -38.49 10.79 21.85
N ALA A 113 -39.15 9.74 21.37
CA ALA A 113 -40.54 9.44 21.72
C ALA A 113 -40.70 8.92 23.17
N SER A 114 -39.73 8.15 23.67
CA SER A 114 -39.83 7.48 24.98
C SER A 114 -39.20 8.29 26.12
N PHE A 115 -37.99 8.80 25.92
CA PHE A 115 -37.25 9.59 26.91
C PHE A 115 -37.50 11.10 26.78
N GLY A 116 -37.95 11.58 25.62
CA GLY A 116 -38.26 13.00 25.42
C GLY A 116 -39.41 13.51 26.29
N ARG A 117 -40.34 12.63 26.72
CA ARG A 117 -41.43 13.00 27.63
C ARG A 117 -40.99 13.23 29.09
N MET A 118 -39.76 12.82 29.46
CA MET A 118 -39.24 12.97 30.83
C MET A 118 -38.26 14.15 30.96
N GLN A 119 -37.95 14.85 29.87
CA GLN A 119 -37.08 16.02 29.89
C GLN A 119 -37.91 17.29 30.08
N SER A 120 -37.47 18.19 30.95
CA SER A 120 -38.11 19.49 31.12
C SER A 120 -37.99 20.32 29.83
N GLU A 121 -39.04 21.08 29.51
CA GLU A 121 -39.07 21.94 28.32
C GLU A 121 -37.88 22.90 28.28
N GLU A 122 -37.50 23.45 29.44
CA GLU A 122 -36.32 24.32 29.56
C GLU A 122 -35.00 23.63 29.22
N ALA A 123 -34.83 22.34 29.54
CA ALA A 123 -33.62 21.60 29.21
C ALA A 123 -33.53 21.32 27.71
N LEU A 124 -34.65 20.98 27.07
CA LEU A 124 -34.75 20.79 25.62
C LEU A 124 -34.48 22.10 24.85
N VAL A 125 -35.06 23.21 25.31
CA VAL A 125 -34.84 24.53 24.70
C VAL A 125 -33.38 24.97 24.87
N ARG A 126 -32.76 24.79 26.04
CA ARG A 126 -31.33 25.10 26.24
C ARG A 126 -30.43 24.22 25.36
N ALA A 127 -30.75 22.94 25.20
CA ALA A 127 -30.01 22.05 24.31
C ALA A 127 -30.16 22.46 22.83
N ALA A 128 -31.37 22.84 22.42
CA ALA A 128 -31.65 23.33 21.08
C ALA A 128 -31.00 24.69 20.78
N ALA A 129 -30.94 25.60 21.77
CA ALA A 129 -30.24 26.88 21.63
C ALA A 129 -28.73 26.67 21.44
N ARG A 130 -28.12 25.80 22.25
CA ARG A 130 -26.69 25.44 22.09
C ARG A 130 -26.43 24.77 20.74
N SER A 131 -27.29 23.85 20.30
CA SER A 131 -27.12 23.24 18.98
C SER A 131 -27.27 24.29 17.88
N ALA A 132 -28.27 25.18 17.94
CA ALA A 132 -28.44 26.26 16.99
C ALA A 132 -27.22 27.19 16.90
N GLU A 133 -26.61 27.56 18.03
CA GLU A 133 -25.37 28.36 18.06
C GLU A 133 -24.20 27.62 17.40
N THR A 134 -24.01 26.32 17.72
CA THR A 134 -22.95 25.52 17.09
C THR A 134 -23.16 25.33 15.59
N LEU A 135 -24.41 25.12 15.16
CA LEU A 135 -24.77 25.03 13.74
C LEU A 135 -24.57 26.36 13.03
N LYS A 136 -24.87 27.49 13.69
CA LYS A 136 -24.63 28.81 13.13
C LYS A 136 -23.13 29.07 12.94
N ALA A 137 -22.30 28.80 13.95
CA ALA A 137 -20.85 28.93 13.83
C ALA A 137 -20.27 28.00 12.75
N ALA A 138 -20.77 26.77 12.65
CA ALA A 138 -20.40 25.85 11.57
C ALA A 138 -20.81 26.39 10.20
N SER A 139 -22.01 26.95 10.07
CA SER A 139 -22.51 27.53 8.81
C SER A 139 -21.66 28.73 8.35
N GLU A 140 -21.30 29.62 9.27
CA GLU A 140 -20.44 30.78 8.99
C GLU A 140 -19.05 30.32 8.54
N GLY A 141 -18.47 29.33 9.25
CA GLY A 141 -17.21 28.67 8.86
C GLY A 141 -17.28 28.10 7.44
N THR A 142 -18.30 27.28 7.15
CA THR A 142 -18.47 26.69 5.81
C THR A 142 -18.70 27.73 4.71
N SER A 143 -19.38 28.85 5.01
CA SER A 143 -19.60 29.90 4.02
C SER A 143 -18.30 30.63 3.67
N SER A 144 -17.45 30.88 4.67
CA SER A 144 -16.15 31.52 4.46
C SER A 144 -15.19 30.62 3.70
N GLU A 145 -15.19 29.32 3.99
CA GLU A 145 -14.41 28.33 3.26
C GLU A 145 -14.90 28.18 1.82
N LEU A 146 -16.22 28.17 1.60
CA LEU A 146 -16.81 28.17 0.26
C LEU A 146 -16.41 29.40 -0.54
N ALA A 147 -16.44 30.60 0.07
CA ALA A 147 -16.02 31.83 -0.60
C ALA A 147 -14.54 31.75 -1.04
N ARG A 148 -13.66 31.33 -0.12
CA ARG A 148 -12.23 31.16 -0.40
C ARG A 148 -11.98 30.14 -1.52
N LEU A 149 -12.64 28.97 -1.46
CA LEU A 149 -12.49 27.93 -2.47
C LEU A 149 -13.03 28.38 -3.83
N ARG A 150 -14.12 29.14 -3.84
CA ARG A 150 -14.69 29.71 -5.07
C ARG A 150 -13.75 30.71 -5.73
N GLU A 151 -13.15 31.62 -4.95
CA GLU A 151 -12.15 32.56 -5.47
C GLU A 151 -10.92 31.83 -6.04
N ALA A 152 -10.43 30.80 -5.34
CA ALA A 152 -9.32 29.98 -5.82
C ALA A 152 -9.69 29.24 -7.12
N ALA A 153 -10.91 28.72 -7.24
CA ALA A 153 -11.39 28.07 -8.46
C ALA A 153 -11.46 29.04 -9.64
N VAL A 154 -12.00 30.25 -9.45
CA VAL A 154 -12.07 31.28 -10.50
C VAL A 154 -10.66 31.69 -10.96
N ALA A 155 -9.72 31.89 -10.02
CA ALA A 155 -8.34 32.18 -10.36
C ALA A 155 -7.69 31.07 -11.20
N ALA A 156 -7.91 29.81 -10.82
CA ALA A 156 -7.40 28.65 -11.57
C ALA A 156 -8.02 28.54 -12.98
N GLU A 157 -9.32 28.85 -13.13
CA GLU A 157 -9.98 28.90 -14.44
C GLU A 157 -9.39 29.98 -15.35
N GLU A 158 -9.10 31.16 -14.82
CA GLU A 158 -8.43 32.22 -15.57
C GLU A 158 -7.02 31.82 -16.03
N GLU A 159 -6.24 31.18 -15.15
CA GLU A 159 -4.91 30.70 -15.53
C GLU A 159 -4.98 29.58 -16.58
N MET A 160 -5.92 28.65 -16.45
CA MET A 160 -6.14 27.58 -17.42
C MET A 160 -6.55 28.13 -18.79
N THR A 161 -7.45 29.12 -18.83
CA THR A 161 -7.89 29.74 -20.09
C THR A 161 -6.76 30.51 -20.76
N ARG A 162 -5.95 31.26 -19.99
CA ARG A 162 -4.73 31.93 -20.49
C ARG A 162 -3.71 30.92 -20.99
N GLY A 163 -3.44 29.84 -20.24
CA GLY A 163 -2.53 28.76 -20.63
C GLY A 163 -2.96 28.08 -21.92
N ARG A 164 -4.26 27.77 -22.05
CA ARG A 164 -4.84 27.22 -23.28
C ARG A 164 -4.69 28.15 -24.48
N GLY A 165 -4.84 29.46 -24.28
CA GLY A 165 -4.60 30.47 -25.32
C GLY A 165 -3.15 30.44 -25.83
N LYS A 166 -2.17 30.40 -24.90
CA LYS A 166 -0.74 30.30 -25.25
C LYS A 166 -0.42 29.01 -26.01
N LEU A 167 -1.00 27.89 -25.59
CA LEU A 167 -0.83 26.60 -26.29
C LEU A 167 -1.40 26.63 -27.71
N ARG A 168 -2.57 27.26 -27.93
CA ARG A 168 -3.13 27.44 -29.28
C ARG A 168 -2.23 28.30 -30.18
N GLN A 169 -1.68 29.38 -29.64
CA GLN A 169 -0.76 30.21 -30.40
C GLN A 169 0.51 29.44 -30.77
N ALA A 170 1.14 28.75 -29.82
CA ALA A 170 2.32 27.92 -30.07
C ALA A 170 2.04 26.81 -31.09
N ALA A 171 0.87 26.17 -31.03
CA ALA A 171 0.41 25.21 -32.03
C ALA A 171 0.30 25.82 -33.44
N ALA A 172 -0.29 27.01 -33.56
CA ALA A 172 -0.41 27.70 -34.84
C ALA A 172 0.97 28.06 -35.42
N GLU A 173 1.90 28.49 -34.57
CA GLU A 173 3.28 28.79 -34.95
C GLU A 173 4.04 27.52 -35.38
N LEU A 174 3.88 26.40 -34.64
CA LEU A 174 4.44 25.10 -35.02
C LEU A 174 3.88 24.60 -36.35
N LYS A 175 2.57 24.74 -36.60
CA LYS A 175 1.95 24.36 -37.88
C LYS A 175 2.48 25.21 -39.04
N ARG A 176 2.67 26.51 -38.82
CA ARG A 176 3.31 27.41 -39.81
C ARG A 176 4.77 27.03 -40.04
N LEU A 177 5.50 26.62 -39.01
CA LEU A 177 6.87 26.15 -39.14
C LEU A 177 6.92 24.83 -39.92
N ALA A 178 6.08 23.85 -39.58
CA ALA A 178 5.97 22.58 -40.30
C ALA A 178 5.70 22.78 -41.80
N ASN A 179 4.79 23.69 -42.15
CA ASN A 179 4.49 24.01 -43.55
C ASN A 179 5.68 24.66 -44.29
N ARG A 180 6.50 25.46 -43.60
CA ARG A 180 7.72 26.06 -44.18
C ARG A 180 8.80 25.00 -44.34
N THR A 181 9.09 24.25 -43.29
CA THR A 181 10.06 23.15 -43.30
C THR A 181 9.73 22.11 -44.37
N SER A 182 8.45 21.75 -44.56
CA SER A 182 8.03 20.81 -45.61
C SER A 182 8.28 21.35 -47.04
N LYS A 183 8.13 22.66 -47.26
CA LYS A 183 8.46 23.28 -48.56
C LYS A 183 9.96 23.27 -48.80
N ASP A 184 10.72 23.63 -47.78
CA ASP A 184 12.18 23.66 -47.83
C ASP A 184 12.75 22.24 -48.02
N GLU A 185 12.14 21.22 -47.39
CA GLU A 185 12.54 19.82 -47.50
C GLU A 185 12.34 19.32 -48.93
N ARG A 186 11.21 19.66 -49.56
CA ARG A 186 10.96 19.36 -50.98
C ARG A 186 11.98 20.05 -51.89
N ALA A 187 12.36 21.29 -51.61
CA ALA A 187 13.38 22.00 -52.38
C ALA A 187 14.75 21.33 -52.25
N VAL A 188 15.14 20.93 -51.03
CA VAL A 188 16.36 20.17 -50.76
C VAL A 188 16.36 18.84 -51.50
N SER A 189 15.31 18.04 -51.40
CA SER A 189 15.23 16.77 -52.13
C SER A 189 15.24 16.97 -53.66
N SER A 190 14.61 18.03 -54.18
CA SER A 190 14.66 18.37 -55.61
C SER A 190 16.08 18.71 -56.07
N THR A 191 16.81 19.57 -55.33
CA THR A 191 18.19 19.93 -55.66
C THR A 191 19.14 18.73 -55.55
N LEU A 192 18.90 17.83 -54.60
CA LEU A 192 19.65 16.58 -54.48
C LEU A 192 19.43 15.67 -55.70
N LEU A 193 18.18 15.55 -56.18
CA LEU A 193 17.85 14.81 -57.40
C LEU A 193 18.53 15.40 -58.64
N GLU A 194 18.51 16.73 -58.80
CA GLU A 194 19.19 17.44 -59.89
C GLU A 194 20.70 17.18 -59.86
N LEU A 195 21.33 17.36 -58.69
CA LEU A 195 22.75 17.07 -58.50
C LEU A 195 23.09 15.62 -58.82
N ARG A 196 22.17 14.67 -58.60
CA ARG A 196 22.35 13.23 -58.87
C ARG A 196 22.58 12.92 -60.35
N SER A 197 22.12 13.77 -61.25
CA SER A 197 22.32 13.63 -62.71
C SER A 197 23.69 14.11 -63.20
N LEU A 198 24.42 14.90 -62.41
CA LEU A 198 25.68 15.55 -62.81
C LEU A 198 26.92 14.76 -62.34
N PRO A 199 27.86 14.36 -63.23
CA PRO A 199 29.04 13.56 -62.86
C PRO A 199 30.25 14.35 -62.35
N SER A 200 30.15 15.67 -62.11
CA SER A 200 31.29 16.51 -61.73
C SER A 200 31.73 16.33 -60.27
N LYS A 201 33.05 16.49 -59.98
CA LYS A 201 33.57 16.41 -58.59
C LYS A 201 32.89 17.41 -57.64
N ARG A 202 32.66 18.64 -58.13
CA ARG A 202 31.97 19.68 -57.34
C ARG A 202 30.51 19.30 -57.04
N ALA A 203 29.83 18.61 -57.95
CA ALA A 203 28.49 18.09 -57.70
C ALA A 203 28.51 17.00 -56.62
N LEU A 204 29.53 16.15 -56.57
CA LEU A 204 29.67 15.14 -55.51
C LEU A 204 29.84 15.76 -54.11
N GLU A 205 30.67 16.80 -53.99
CA GLU A 205 30.81 17.55 -52.73
C GLU A 205 29.46 18.15 -52.30
N LEU A 206 28.78 18.86 -53.20
CA LEU A 206 27.46 19.46 -52.93
C LEU A 206 26.40 18.42 -52.58
N ARG A 207 26.41 17.23 -53.20
CA ARG A 207 25.50 16.14 -52.80
C ARG A 207 25.69 15.74 -51.34
N THR A 208 26.94 15.65 -50.86
CA THR A 208 27.18 15.28 -49.46
C THR A 208 26.72 16.36 -48.49
N GLU A 209 26.87 17.63 -48.86
CA GLU A 209 26.41 18.76 -48.06
C GLU A 209 24.88 18.82 -48.01
N ILE A 210 24.21 18.70 -49.17
CA ILE A 210 22.75 18.72 -49.27
C ILE A 210 22.11 17.46 -48.65
N ALA A 211 22.76 16.29 -48.75
CA ALA A 211 22.30 15.10 -48.03
C ALA A 211 22.36 15.29 -46.50
N ARG A 212 23.38 15.98 -45.99
CA ARG A 212 23.44 16.33 -44.57
C ARG A 212 22.31 17.29 -44.19
N THR A 213 22.07 18.33 -44.98
CA THR A 213 20.96 19.27 -44.70
C THR A 213 19.61 18.56 -44.74
N GLU A 214 19.38 17.62 -45.68
CA GLU A 214 18.18 16.79 -45.73
C GLU A 214 17.97 16.01 -44.42
N THR A 215 19.02 15.37 -43.88
CA THR A 215 18.91 14.65 -42.62
C THR A 215 18.61 15.55 -41.42
N GLU A 216 19.19 16.76 -41.37
CA GLU A 216 18.89 17.73 -40.31
C GLU A 216 17.45 18.27 -40.44
N MET A 217 16.99 18.48 -41.67
CA MET A 217 15.59 18.87 -41.94
C MET A 217 14.60 17.77 -41.54
N ALA A 218 14.89 16.51 -41.84
CA ALA A 218 14.07 15.39 -41.39
C ALA A 218 13.98 15.30 -39.86
N LYS A 219 15.11 15.52 -39.15
CA LYS A 219 15.13 15.59 -37.68
C LYS A 219 14.26 16.73 -37.16
N THR A 220 14.40 17.94 -37.72
CA THR A 220 13.59 19.10 -37.30
C THR A 220 12.11 18.88 -37.55
N SER A 221 11.73 18.31 -38.69
CA SER A 221 10.34 17.94 -39.02
C SER A 221 9.76 16.96 -37.99
N SER A 222 10.49 15.89 -37.66
CA SER A 222 10.07 14.91 -36.65
C SER A 222 9.91 15.51 -35.25
N ALA A 223 10.75 16.51 -34.90
CA ALA A 223 10.70 17.22 -33.64
C ALA A 223 9.48 18.16 -33.57
N ILE A 224 9.14 18.83 -34.68
CA ILE A 224 7.93 19.66 -34.80
C ILE A 224 6.68 18.81 -34.61
N ASP A 225 6.62 17.63 -35.25
CA ASP A 225 5.50 16.69 -35.09
C ASP A 225 5.39 16.17 -33.65
N ALA A 226 6.52 15.89 -33.00
CA ALA A 226 6.53 15.51 -31.59
C ALA A 226 6.01 16.64 -30.68
N ALA A 227 6.36 17.89 -30.97
CA ALA A 227 5.86 19.05 -30.25
C ALA A 227 4.36 19.26 -30.46
N LEU A 228 3.86 19.14 -31.70
CA LEU A 228 2.43 19.22 -32.02
C LEU A 228 1.62 18.13 -31.30
N ARG A 229 2.11 16.89 -31.27
CA ARG A 229 1.47 15.79 -30.52
C ARG A 229 1.36 16.09 -29.03
N ARG A 230 2.37 16.73 -28.44
CA ARG A 230 2.32 17.16 -27.01
C ARG A 230 1.26 18.23 -26.77
N VAL A 231 1.11 19.19 -27.67
CA VAL A 231 0.06 20.22 -27.57
C VAL A 231 -1.34 19.61 -27.72
N PHE A 232 -1.52 18.68 -28.66
CA PHE A 232 -2.78 17.96 -28.83
C PHE A 232 -3.15 17.14 -27.58
N LYS A 233 -2.18 16.43 -26.99
CA LYS A 233 -2.38 15.68 -25.74
C LYS A 233 -2.80 16.58 -24.57
N ALA A 234 -2.44 17.86 -24.59
CA ALA A 234 -2.88 18.84 -23.59
C ALA A 234 -4.34 19.29 -23.75
N GLY A 235 -5.11 18.69 -24.67
CA GLY A 235 -6.54 18.97 -24.87
C GLY A 235 -6.79 20.23 -25.70
N VAL A 236 -5.81 20.65 -26.48
CA VAL A 236 -5.93 21.79 -27.40
C VAL A 236 -6.12 21.26 -28.81
N ASP A 237 -7.37 21.22 -29.27
CA ASP A 237 -7.69 21.02 -30.68
C ASP A 237 -7.24 22.24 -31.49
N ILE A 238 -6.57 21.97 -32.61
CA ILE A 238 -5.97 22.94 -33.55
C ILE A 238 -6.69 22.84 -34.89
#